data_AF-A0A7W1KSJ7-F1
#
_entry.id   AF-A0A7W1KSJ7-F1
#
_cell.length_a   1.000
_cell.length_b   1.000
_cell.length_c   1.000
_cell.angle_alpha   90.00
_cell.angle_beta   90.00
_cell.angle_gamma   90.00
#
_symmetry.space_group_name_H-M   'P 1'
#
loop_
_entity.id
_entity.type
_entity.pdbx_description
1 polymer ?
#
loop_
_entity_poly.entity_id
_entity_poly.type
_entity_poly.pdbx_seq_one_letter_code
_entity_poly.pdbx_strand_id
1 'polypeptide(L)'
;MLSDLKYAFRMLLKAPGFTLIAIATLALGIGANSAIFSVIDTILLRSLPFKDPDRIVMVWARYLNDGGDRNVHSFPDYADLRDQSQSFSAMAAYTRTAGTLAQGEDAEALEGVAVTPEIFDVLGVQPLLGRGYTAEEAKDTGPGVVVLTYQLWQRAFGGDPKILGQQITVSARSWTVIGVMPQGWKFPVEDERIDYVVPLQYLAASALTNRGSHFLSVVGRLKPGVVMRQAEAELSAISGRLSKQYPDTNLNISGTSVVTLHSDVVGNVRSALYIMLGAVGLVLLIACANVANLLLARAASRSREIAIRTALGASRARVVRQLLCESLLLALIGGTAGLVLAWWSVDLLSVAGLQGLPHLGEIRVNLAVCAFALALAIGSTLLFGLVPALQIARPSVNEALQQGAKGSTGGLHSNRLRALLVISQVSLSLLLLAGAGLLIKSFYNLRATNPGFEPERLMTLSLTLPRVRYPETGAQIRAYDQIMEKIEKIPGIESAGGANPLPLGGNISNLA
;
A
#
# COMPACT_ATOMS: atom_id res chain seq x y z
N MET A 1 2.54 24.96 -38.69
CA MET A 1 2.04 24.39 -37.42
C MET A 1 0.58 23.99 -37.50
N LEU A 2 -0.39 24.91 -37.60
CA LEU A 2 -1.83 24.56 -37.71
C LEU A 2 -2.16 23.67 -38.92
N SER A 3 -1.54 23.93 -40.07
CA SER A 3 -1.66 23.09 -41.28
C SER A 3 -1.08 21.69 -41.09
N ASP A 4 0.04 21.59 -40.37
CA ASP A 4 0.76 20.34 -40.11
C ASP A 4 -0.01 19.45 -39.12
N LEU A 5 -0.69 20.06 -38.12
CA LEU A 5 -1.57 19.37 -37.18
C LEU A 5 -2.84 18.83 -37.86
N LYS A 6 -3.51 19.64 -38.69
CA LYS A 6 -4.68 19.18 -39.48
C LYS A 6 -4.29 18.04 -40.42
N TYR A 7 -3.10 18.12 -41.01
CA TYR A 7 -2.55 17.07 -41.85
C TYR A 7 -2.26 15.79 -41.05
N ALA A 8 -1.59 15.91 -39.91
CA ALA A 8 -1.27 14.79 -39.02
C ALA A 8 -2.55 14.05 -38.60
N PHE A 9 -3.58 14.78 -38.18
CA PHE A 9 -4.87 14.21 -37.81
C PHE A 9 -5.52 13.43 -38.96
N ARG A 10 -5.56 14.00 -40.18
CA ARG A 10 -6.06 13.28 -41.37
C ARG A 10 -5.25 12.03 -41.69
N MET A 11 -3.93 12.07 -41.49
CA MET A 11 -3.07 10.91 -41.72
C MET A 11 -3.33 9.79 -40.72
N LEU A 12 -3.63 10.11 -39.46
CA LEU A 12 -3.98 9.12 -38.45
C LEU A 12 -5.31 8.43 -38.79
N LEU A 13 -6.31 9.18 -39.26
CA LEU A 13 -7.60 8.64 -39.70
C LEU A 13 -7.49 7.73 -40.93
N LYS A 14 -6.54 8.01 -41.84
CA LYS A 14 -6.30 7.17 -43.03
C LYS A 14 -5.58 5.85 -42.73
N ALA A 15 -5.03 5.68 -41.52
CA ALA A 15 -4.33 4.46 -41.11
C ALA A 15 -4.87 3.95 -39.77
N PRO A 16 -6.16 3.58 -39.70
CA PRO A 16 -6.85 3.31 -38.44
C PRO A 16 -6.21 2.18 -37.64
N GLY A 17 -5.80 1.08 -38.28
CA GLY A 17 -5.15 -0.05 -37.59
C GLY A 17 -3.83 0.34 -36.92
N PHE A 18 -2.96 1.08 -37.63
CA PHE A 18 -1.71 1.60 -37.07
C PHE A 18 -1.98 2.53 -35.89
N THR A 19 -2.90 3.49 -36.07
CA THR A 19 -3.22 4.50 -35.06
C THR A 19 -3.76 3.85 -33.80
N LEU A 20 -4.67 2.88 -33.93
CA LEU A 20 -5.33 2.22 -32.81
C LEU A 20 -4.34 1.34 -32.02
N ILE A 21 -3.48 0.56 -32.69
CA ILE A 21 -2.45 -0.24 -32.03
C ILE A 21 -1.44 0.65 -31.30
N ALA A 22 -0.99 1.74 -31.94
CA ALA A 22 -0.02 2.65 -31.34
C ALA A 22 -0.60 3.39 -30.12
N ILE A 23 -1.86 3.85 -30.21
CA ILE A 23 -2.57 4.46 -29.07
C ILE A 23 -2.74 3.45 -27.94
N ALA A 24 -3.23 2.23 -28.22
CA ALA A 24 -3.44 1.20 -27.20
C ALA A 24 -2.13 0.82 -26.48
N THR A 25 -1.05 0.70 -27.24
CA THR A 25 0.29 0.37 -26.70
C THR A 25 0.79 1.47 -25.75
N LEU A 26 0.68 2.74 -26.15
CA LEU A 26 1.04 3.87 -25.31
C LEU A 26 0.13 3.99 -24.08
N ALA A 27 -1.18 3.83 -24.28
CA ALA A 27 -2.16 3.94 -23.21
C ALA A 27 -1.93 2.90 -22.12
N LEU A 28 -1.65 1.64 -22.49
CA LEU A 28 -1.33 0.58 -21.53
C LEU A 28 -0.01 0.85 -20.80
N GLY A 29 1.05 1.22 -21.51
CA GLY A 29 2.35 1.50 -20.88
C GLY A 29 2.31 2.70 -19.92
N ILE A 30 1.67 3.79 -20.32
CA ILE A 30 1.53 5.01 -19.51
C ILE A 30 0.55 4.78 -18.35
N GLY A 31 -0.57 4.12 -18.63
CA GLY A 31 -1.61 3.85 -17.64
C GLY A 31 -1.14 2.95 -16.50
N ALA A 32 -0.53 1.81 -16.84
CA ALA A 32 0.00 0.88 -15.84
C ALA A 32 1.11 1.53 -15.00
N ASN A 33 2.03 2.25 -15.62
CA ASN A 33 3.12 2.92 -14.90
C ASN A 33 2.61 4.03 -13.98
N SER A 34 1.62 4.81 -14.44
CA SER A 34 1.00 5.86 -13.62
C SER A 34 0.23 5.30 -12.43
N ALA A 35 -0.49 4.18 -12.61
CA ALA A 35 -1.22 3.53 -11.53
C ALA A 35 -0.28 2.97 -10.45
N ILE A 36 0.74 2.20 -10.85
CA ILE A 36 1.72 1.58 -9.94
C ILE A 36 2.55 2.62 -9.21
N PHE A 37 2.97 3.67 -9.92
CA PHE A 37 3.69 4.76 -9.26
C PHE A 37 2.77 5.50 -8.28
N SER A 38 1.48 5.70 -8.58
CA SER A 38 0.55 6.32 -7.62
C SER A 38 0.38 5.47 -6.35
N VAL A 39 0.36 4.14 -6.48
CA VAL A 39 0.38 3.20 -5.34
C VAL A 39 1.67 3.37 -4.54
N ILE A 40 2.81 3.39 -5.21
CA ILE A 40 4.12 3.58 -4.57
C ILE A 40 4.24 4.93 -3.88
N ASP A 41 3.81 6.01 -4.52
CA ASP A 41 3.84 7.36 -3.94
C ASP A 41 2.98 7.42 -2.67
N THR A 42 1.79 6.81 -2.72
CA THR A 42 0.87 6.76 -1.57
C THR A 42 1.44 5.91 -0.43
N ILE A 43 2.04 4.75 -0.74
CA ILE A 43 2.47 3.78 0.28
C ILE A 43 3.90 4.07 0.80
N LEU A 44 4.84 4.46 -0.07
CA LEU A 44 6.27 4.60 0.26
C LEU A 44 6.74 6.04 0.47
N LEU A 45 6.05 7.04 -0.08
CA LEU A 45 6.55 8.43 -0.11
C LEU A 45 5.68 9.40 0.69
N ARG A 46 4.40 9.09 0.88
CA ARG A 46 3.51 9.98 1.63
C ARG A 46 3.83 9.89 3.13
N SER A 47 4.32 11.00 3.68
CA SER A 47 4.56 11.13 5.11
C SER A 47 3.26 10.86 5.88
N LEU A 48 3.36 10.02 6.92
CA LEU A 48 2.25 9.76 7.83
C LEU A 48 1.70 11.10 8.39
N PRO A 49 0.38 11.24 8.60
CA PRO A 49 -0.25 12.49 9.01
C PRO A 49 -0.01 12.84 10.50
N PHE A 50 1.19 12.56 11.00
CA PHE A 50 1.62 12.86 12.35
C PHE A 50 2.61 14.02 12.36
N LYS A 51 2.65 14.77 13.46
CA LYS A 51 3.65 15.81 13.66
C LYS A 51 5.03 15.18 13.88
N ASP A 52 6.02 15.62 13.10
CA ASP A 52 7.40 15.08 13.10
C ASP A 52 7.44 13.53 13.02
N PRO A 53 6.92 12.91 11.95
CA PRO A 53 6.71 11.46 11.89
C PRO A 53 8.02 10.66 11.94
N ASP A 54 9.14 11.25 11.49
CA ASP A 54 10.47 10.64 11.54
C ASP A 54 10.97 10.36 12.96
N ARG A 55 10.35 10.97 13.97
CA ARG A 55 10.68 10.77 15.39
C ARG A 55 9.80 9.72 16.07
N ILE A 56 8.75 9.25 15.41
CA ILE A 56 7.87 8.21 15.93
C ILE A 56 8.41 6.84 15.50
N VAL A 57 8.70 6.00 16.48
CA VAL A 57 9.30 4.69 16.28
C VAL A 57 8.50 3.61 16.98
N MET A 58 8.43 2.44 16.34
CA MET A 58 7.99 1.22 16.98
C MET A 58 9.15 0.60 17.75
N VAL A 59 8.83 0.05 18.91
CA VAL A 59 9.76 -0.60 19.83
C VAL A 59 9.33 -2.06 19.96
N TRP A 60 10.20 -2.97 19.54
CA TRP A 60 9.91 -4.40 19.50
C TRP A 60 10.96 -5.20 20.29
N ALA A 61 10.53 -6.30 20.91
CA ALA A 61 11.44 -7.25 21.54
C ALA A 61 12.12 -8.16 20.49
N ARG A 62 13.41 -8.44 20.70
CA ARG A 62 14.20 -9.38 19.89
C ARG A 62 14.45 -10.68 20.65
N TYR A 63 13.94 -11.80 20.13
CA TYR A 63 14.09 -13.11 20.77
C TYR A 63 15.24 -13.91 20.14
N LEU A 64 15.97 -14.66 20.95
CA LEU A 64 17.11 -15.49 20.53
C LEU A 64 16.70 -16.67 19.65
N ASN A 65 15.52 -17.24 19.89
CA ASN A 65 15.14 -18.55 19.36
C ASN A 65 14.27 -18.50 18.09
N ASP A 66 13.62 -17.36 17.83
CA ASP A 66 12.57 -17.27 16.80
C ASP A 66 13.02 -16.58 15.51
N GLY A 67 14.27 -16.06 15.48
CA GLY A 67 14.80 -15.25 14.38
C GLY A 67 14.05 -13.93 14.14
N GLY A 68 12.92 -13.71 14.82
CA GLY A 68 12.08 -12.52 14.74
C GLY A 68 12.62 -11.37 15.59
N ASP A 69 12.74 -10.21 14.96
CA ASP A 69 13.13 -8.94 15.58
C ASP A 69 11.93 -8.03 15.91
N ARG A 70 10.70 -8.53 15.73
CA ARG A 70 9.44 -7.80 15.90
C ARG A 70 8.45 -8.51 16.82
N ASN A 71 8.79 -8.66 18.10
CA ASN A 71 7.89 -9.27 19.09
C ASN A 71 7.29 -8.23 20.05
N VAL A 72 6.07 -8.50 20.51
CA VAL A 72 5.34 -7.69 21.49
C VAL A 72 5.97 -7.75 22.88
N HIS A 73 5.65 -6.76 23.71
CA HIS A 73 6.13 -6.61 25.09
C HIS A 73 5.04 -6.97 26.11
N SER A 74 5.46 -7.22 27.35
CA SER A 74 4.57 -7.29 28.51
C SER A 74 4.38 -5.89 29.10
N PHE A 75 3.32 -5.69 29.88
CA PHE A 75 3.13 -4.40 30.56
C PHE A 75 4.29 -4.04 31.50
N PRO A 76 4.80 -4.97 32.36
CA PRO A 76 5.95 -4.67 33.20
C PRO A 76 7.22 -4.33 32.40
N ASP A 77 7.50 -5.03 31.30
CA ASP A 77 8.66 -4.71 30.45
C ASP A 77 8.52 -3.33 29.80
N TYR A 78 7.33 -3.00 29.28
CA TYR A 78 7.05 -1.66 28.77
C TYR A 78 7.27 -0.59 29.84
N ALA A 79 6.76 -0.80 31.06
CA ALA A 79 6.93 0.15 32.15
C ALA A 79 8.41 0.37 32.50
N ASP A 80 9.20 -0.72 32.57
CA ASP A 80 10.64 -0.65 32.79
C ASP A 80 11.36 0.12 31.66
N LEU A 81 11.01 -0.14 30.40
CA LEU A 81 11.59 0.58 29.26
C LEU A 81 11.22 2.07 29.28
N ARG A 82 9.95 2.40 29.55
CA ARG A 82 9.48 3.77 29.68
C ARG A 82 10.23 4.52 30.77
N ASP A 83 10.32 3.92 31.96
CA ASP A 83 10.84 4.59 33.16
C ASP A 83 12.38 4.69 33.17
N GLN A 84 13.07 3.72 32.55
CA GLN A 84 14.54 3.71 32.50
C GLN A 84 15.12 4.42 31.27
N SER A 85 14.33 4.63 30.21
CA SER A 85 14.84 5.25 28.97
C SER A 85 14.95 6.78 29.06
N GLN A 86 15.94 7.33 28.37
CA GLN A 86 16.28 8.74 28.29
C GLN A 86 16.21 9.27 26.85
N SER A 87 16.27 8.40 25.85
CA SER A 87 16.16 8.76 24.43
C SER A 87 14.76 9.24 23.99
N PHE A 88 13.72 8.94 24.76
CA PHE A 88 12.32 9.18 24.39
C PHE A 88 11.75 10.39 25.12
N SER A 89 10.95 11.19 24.41
CA SER A 89 10.14 12.27 24.98
C SER A 89 8.84 11.74 25.59
N ALA A 90 8.28 10.69 25.00
CA ALA A 90 7.14 9.93 25.51
C ALA A 90 7.20 8.51 24.93
N MET A 91 6.64 7.54 25.66
CA MET A 91 6.51 6.16 25.23
C MET A 91 5.15 5.62 25.67
N ALA A 92 4.44 4.99 24.75
CA ALA A 92 3.10 4.48 24.95
C ALA A 92 3.04 3.02 24.53
N ALA A 93 2.29 2.22 25.27
CA ALA A 93 1.87 0.89 24.86
C ALA A 93 0.42 0.90 24.39
N TYR A 94 0.11 -0.01 23.48
CA TYR A 94 -1.25 -0.30 23.06
C TYR A 94 -1.42 -1.79 22.72
N THR A 95 -2.66 -2.23 22.70
CA THR A 95 -3.07 -3.50 22.11
C THR A 95 -4.43 -3.34 21.46
N ARG A 96 -4.77 -4.24 20.55
CA ARG A 96 -6.07 -4.23 19.89
C ARG A 96 -7.15 -4.77 20.84
N THR A 97 -8.35 -4.28 20.66
CA THR A 97 -9.53 -4.76 21.37
C THR A 97 -10.72 -4.72 20.42
N ALA A 98 -11.71 -5.56 20.67
CA ALA A 98 -12.94 -5.57 19.89
C ALA A 98 -14.13 -5.47 20.84
N GLY A 99 -15.22 -4.91 20.34
CA GLY A 99 -16.43 -4.78 21.13
C GLY A 99 -17.68 -4.75 20.28
N THR A 100 -18.83 -4.79 20.94
CA THR A 100 -20.12 -4.72 20.27
C THR A 100 -20.88 -3.52 20.79
N LEU A 101 -21.20 -2.57 19.90
CA LEU A 101 -22.07 -1.45 20.20
C LEU A 101 -23.53 -1.90 20.05
N ALA A 102 -24.29 -1.82 21.13
CA ALA A 102 -25.72 -2.06 21.09
C ALA A 102 -26.45 -0.78 20.62
N GLN A 103 -27.23 -0.88 19.54
CA GLN A 103 -28.10 0.18 19.03
C GLN A 103 -29.54 -0.32 18.92
N GLY A 104 -30.27 -0.27 20.04
CA GLY A 104 -31.65 -0.80 20.06
C GLY A 104 -31.68 -2.32 19.88
N GLU A 105 -32.33 -2.78 18.80
CA GLU A 105 -32.38 -4.21 18.44
C GLU A 105 -31.16 -4.66 17.60
N ASP A 106 -30.39 -3.71 17.05
CA ASP A 106 -29.21 -4.01 16.24
C ASP A 106 -27.92 -4.01 17.07
N ALA A 107 -27.00 -4.89 16.72
CA ALA A 107 -25.68 -5.00 17.32
C ALA A 107 -24.61 -4.81 16.24
N GLU A 108 -23.72 -3.84 16.46
CA GLU A 108 -22.62 -3.57 15.55
C GLU A 108 -21.28 -4.00 16.15
N ALA A 109 -20.50 -4.80 15.43
CA ALA A 109 -19.12 -5.10 15.76
C ALA A 109 -18.24 -3.86 15.55
N LEU A 110 -17.46 -3.53 16.56
CA LEU A 110 -16.51 -2.42 16.59
C LEU A 110 -15.10 -2.95 16.85
N GLU A 111 -14.16 -2.38 16.12
CA GLU A 111 -12.73 -2.57 16.34
C GLU A 111 -12.17 -1.38 17.13
N GLY A 112 -11.29 -1.65 18.09
CA GLY A 112 -10.77 -0.64 18.99
C GLY A 112 -9.33 -0.88 19.40
N VAL A 113 -8.79 0.09 20.12
CA VAL A 113 -7.45 -0.02 20.71
C VAL A 113 -7.49 0.38 22.18
N ALA A 114 -6.84 -0.44 23.00
CA ALA A 114 -6.58 -0.16 24.39
C ALA A 114 -5.18 0.47 24.50
N VAL A 115 -5.07 1.66 25.06
CA VAL A 115 -3.86 2.50 24.98
C VAL A 115 -3.48 3.06 26.34
N THR A 116 -2.19 3.25 26.56
CA THR A 116 -1.69 4.07 27.67
C THR A 116 -1.95 5.57 27.40
N PRO A 117 -2.12 6.41 28.45
CA PRO A 117 -2.43 7.83 28.30
C PRO A 117 -1.49 8.62 27.39
N GLU A 118 -0.21 8.26 27.41
CA GLU A 118 0.88 8.91 26.71
C GLU A 118 0.75 8.80 25.18
N ILE A 119 -0.17 7.97 24.67
CA ILE A 119 -0.34 7.74 23.23
C ILE A 119 -0.60 9.02 22.45
N PHE A 120 -1.39 9.95 23.00
CA PHE A 120 -1.73 11.20 22.32
C PHE A 120 -0.52 12.13 22.22
N ASP A 121 0.38 12.09 23.21
CA ASP A 121 1.63 12.85 23.21
C ASP A 121 2.66 12.22 22.26
N VAL A 122 2.73 10.89 22.22
CA VAL A 122 3.58 10.17 21.26
C VAL A 122 3.14 10.47 19.84
N LEU A 123 1.84 10.44 19.52
CA LEU A 123 1.34 10.73 18.17
C LEU A 123 1.27 12.22 17.85
N GLY A 124 1.27 13.07 18.88
CA GLY A 124 1.13 14.52 18.73
C GLY A 124 -0.23 14.93 18.18
N VAL A 125 -1.29 14.16 18.52
CA VAL A 125 -2.67 14.42 18.06
C VAL A 125 -3.58 14.55 19.28
N GLN A 126 -4.33 15.63 19.32
CA GLN A 126 -5.35 15.87 20.33
C GLN A 126 -6.75 15.63 19.75
N PRO A 127 -7.73 15.20 20.57
CA PRO A 127 -9.12 15.11 20.14
C PRO A 127 -9.66 16.43 19.59
N LEU A 128 -10.47 16.35 18.53
CA LEU A 128 -11.18 17.50 17.95
C LEU A 128 -12.23 18.05 18.91
N LEU A 129 -12.93 17.15 19.60
CA LEU A 129 -13.90 17.46 20.64
C LEU A 129 -13.44 16.82 21.96
N GLY A 130 -13.63 17.54 23.07
CA GLY A 130 -13.33 17.02 24.40
C GLY A 130 -11.83 17.03 24.71
N ARG A 131 -11.33 15.92 25.27
CA ARG A 131 -9.95 15.80 25.77
C ARG A 131 -9.43 14.36 25.71
N GLY A 132 -8.12 14.21 25.89
CA GLY A 132 -7.48 12.91 26.14
C GLY A 132 -7.66 12.41 27.58
N TYR A 133 -6.98 11.31 27.90
CA TYR A 133 -7.03 10.66 29.21
C TYR A 133 -6.23 11.41 30.27
N THR A 134 -6.74 11.41 31.51
CA THR A 134 -5.97 11.80 32.68
C THR A 134 -5.28 10.59 33.32
N ALA A 135 -4.25 10.83 34.14
CA ALA A 135 -3.55 9.76 34.85
C ALA A 135 -4.46 8.98 35.84
N GLU A 136 -5.50 9.61 36.39
CA GLU A 136 -6.48 8.96 37.28
C GLU A 136 -7.43 8.03 36.50
N GLU A 137 -7.87 8.45 35.31
CA GLU A 137 -8.76 7.64 34.45
C GLU A 137 -8.04 6.44 33.84
N ALA A 138 -6.72 6.47 33.83
CA ALA A 138 -5.85 5.40 33.38
C ALA A 138 -5.33 4.54 34.54
N LYS A 139 -6.08 4.46 35.64
CA LYS A 139 -5.89 3.45 36.67
C LYS A 139 -6.90 2.33 36.47
N ASP A 140 -6.59 1.14 36.96
CA ASP A 140 -7.47 -0.04 36.92
C ASP A 140 -8.84 0.24 37.58
N THR A 141 -8.88 1.13 38.57
CA THR A 141 -10.10 1.58 39.25
C THR A 141 -10.77 2.82 38.63
N GLY A 142 -10.28 3.30 37.48
CA GLY A 142 -10.76 4.51 36.82
C GLY A 142 -12.19 4.35 36.26
N PRO A 143 -12.94 5.46 36.09
CA PRO A 143 -14.23 5.43 35.41
C PRO A 143 -14.03 4.93 33.96
N GLY A 144 -14.97 4.12 33.45
CA GLY A 144 -14.93 3.67 32.06
C GLY A 144 -15.08 4.85 31.11
N VAL A 145 -13.98 5.30 30.51
CA VAL A 145 -13.94 6.41 29.54
C VAL A 145 -13.52 5.93 28.15
N VAL A 146 -14.04 6.57 27.11
CA VAL A 146 -13.77 6.23 25.71
C VAL A 146 -13.57 7.49 24.87
N VAL A 147 -12.65 7.40 23.91
CA VAL A 147 -12.49 8.39 22.84
C VAL A 147 -12.95 7.74 21.53
N LEU A 148 -13.90 8.36 20.84
CA LEU A 148 -14.42 7.85 19.57
C LEU A 148 -13.58 8.33 18.39
N THR A 149 -13.48 7.53 17.33
CA THR A 149 -12.98 8.05 16.06
C THR A 149 -14.06 8.87 15.35
N TYR A 150 -13.63 9.80 14.50
CA TYR A 150 -14.54 10.65 13.74
C TYR A 150 -15.55 9.82 12.92
N GLN A 151 -15.12 8.69 12.37
CA GLN A 151 -15.96 7.82 11.54
C GLN A 151 -17.08 7.16 12.34
N LEU A 152 -16.76 6.61 13.52
CA LEU A 152 -17.78 6.04 14.40
C LEU A 152 -18.76 7.12 14.88
N TRP A 153 -18.24 8.28 15.30
CA TRP A 153 -19.06 9.41 15.75
C TRP A 153 -20.07 9.87 14.68
N GLN A 154 -19.64 9.99 13.43
CA GLN A 154 -20.53 10.36 12.33
C GLN A 154 -21.56 9.27 12.02
N ARG A 155 -21.11 8.01 11.90
CA ARG A 155 -21.94 6.92 11.40
C ARG A 155 -22.92 6.37 12.43
N ALA A 156 -22.52 6.25 13.70
CA ALA A 156 -23.34 5.69 14.77
C ALA A 156 -24.09 6.76 15.57
N PHE A 157 -23.55 7.99 15.66
CA PHE A 157 -24.09 9.05 16.51
C PHE A 157 -24.47 10.32 15.73
N GLY A 158 -24.52 10.23 14.39
CA GLY A 158 -24.96 11.33 13.51
C GLY A 158 -24.10 12.59 13.57
N GLY A 159 -22.90 12.52 14.16
CA GLY A 159 -22.06 13.70 14.36
C GLY A 159 -22.60 14.67 15.42
N ASP A 160 -23.38 14.23 16.40
CA ASP A 160 -23.90 15.12 17.46
C ASP A 160 -22.77 15.58 18.40
N PRO A 161 -22.46 16.90 18.48
CA PRO A 161 -21.44 17.41 19.40
C PRO A 161 -21.80 17.24 20.87
N LYS A 162 -23.07 16.96 21.21
CA LYS A 162 -23.51 16.67 22.58
C LYS A 162 -23.13 15.28 23.06
N ILE A 163 -22.44 14.47 22.24
CA ILE A 163 -21.96 13.14 22.63
C ILE A 163 -20.99 13.18 23.81
N LEU A 164 -20.28 14.31 24.02
CA LEU A 164 -19.36 14.46 25.14
C LEU A 164 -20.08 14.32 26.48
N GLY A 165 -19.56 13.48 27.36
CA GLY A 165 -20.13 13.16 28.67
C GLY A 165 -21.29 12.16 28.61
N GLN A 166 -21.75 11.75 27.42
CA GLN A 166 -22.77 10.71 27.31
C GLN A 166 -22.18 9.32 27.55
N GLN A 167 -23.04 8.42 28.03
CA GLN A 167 -22.70 7.02 28.21
C GLN A 167 -23.09 6.21 26.98
N ILE A 168 -22.15 5.44 26.44
CA ILE A 168 -22.37 4.45 25.39
C ILE A 168 -22.10 3.06 25.95
N THR A 169 -22.84 2.06 25.49
CA THR A 169 -22.64 0.68 25.93
C THR A 169 -21.90 -0.11 24.87
N VAL A 170 -20.68 -0.52 25.17
CA VAL A 170 -19.86 -1.40 24.31
C VAL A 170 -19.59 -2.68 25.08
N SER A 171 -20.00 -3.81 24.51
CA SER A 171 -19.86 -5.15 25.11
C SER A 171 -20.43 -5.22 26.54
N ALA A 172 -21.65 -4.72 26.73
CA ALA A 172 -22.35 -4.65 28.01
C ALA A 172 -21.63 -3.84 29.13
N ARG A 173 -20.60 -3.06 28.78
CA ARG A 173 -19.96 -2.10 29.67
C ARG A 173 -20.31 -0.68 29.25
N SER A 174 -20.67 0.15 30.23
CA SER A 174 -20.93 1.56 30.01
C SER A 174 -19.61 2.35 29.97
N TRP A 175 -19.49 3.20 28.96
CA TRP A 175 -18.33 4.05 28.69
C TRP A 175 -18.79 5.50 28.54
N THR A 176 -18.15 6.41 29.27
CA THR A 176 -18.39 7.84 29.14
C THR A 176 -17.51 8.38 28.01
N VAL A 177 -18.13 9.00 27.00
CA VAL A 177 -17.41 9.60 25.88
C VAL A 177 -16.73 10.87 26.35
N ILE A 178 -15.40 10.91 26.33
CA ILE A 178 -14.62 12.08 26.78
C ILE A 178 -13.99 12.87 25.63
N GLY A 179 -13.99 12.30 24.42
CA GLY A 179 -13.46 12.97 23.25
C GLY A 179 -13.79 12.29 21.93
N VAL A 180 -13.57 13.04 20.85
CA VAL A 180 -13.69 12.55 19.46
C VAL A 180 -12.43 12.95 18.69
N MET A 181 -11.78 11.98 18.04
CA MET A 181 -10.59 12.24 17.23
C MET A 181 -10.91 13.05 15.97
N PRO A 182 -9.96 13.85 15.44
CA PRO A 182 -10.17 14.64 14.24
C PRO A 182 -10.40 13.79 12.99
N GLN A 183 -11.09 14.37 12.00
CA GLN A 183 -11.30 13.74 10.71
C GLN A 183 -9.96 13.39 10.05
N GLY A 184 -9.85 12.17 9.51
CA GLY A 184 -8.63 11.69 8.87
C GLY A 184 -7.56 11.18 9.84
N TRP A 185 -7.80 11.27 11.16
CA TRP A 185 -6.96 10.58 12.12
C TRP A 185 -7.04 9.07 11.90
N LYS A 186 -5.87 8.44 11.84
CA LYS A 186 -5.70 7.00 11.78
C LYS A 186 -4.74 6.60 12.88
N PHE A 187 -5.09 5.54 13.60
CA PHE A 187 -4.19 4.95 14.57
C PHE A 187 -3.04 4.27 13.81
N PRO A 188 -1.78 4.37 14.28
CA PRO A 188 -0.60 3.83 13.60
C PRO A 188 -0.48 2.30 13.77
N VAL A 189 -1.54 1.59 13.44
CA VAL A 189 -1.61 0.14 13.39
C VAL A 189 -1.92 -0.25 11.94
N GLU A 190 -1.51 -1.45 11.53
CA GLU A 190 -1.86 -2.08 10.25
C GLU A 190 -3.31 -1.73 9.85
N ASP A 191 -3.53 -1.41 8.57
CA ASP A 191 -4.65 -0.68 7.95
C ASP A 191 -6.05 -1.24 8.19
N GLU A 192 -6.42 -1.32 9.45
CA GLU A 192 -7.70 -1.78 9.93
C GLU A 192 -8.43 -0.61 10.58
N ARG A 193 -9.75 -0.69 10.44
CA ARG A 193 -10.67 0.30 10.94
C ARG A 193 -10.59 0.34 12.46
N ILE A 194 -10.22 1.47 13.05
CA ILE A 194 -10.33 1.71 14.49
C ILE A 194 -11.54 2.63 14.73
N ASP A 195 -12.49 2.16 15.50
CA ASP A 195 -13.74 2.85 15.81
C ASP A 195 -13.69 3.57 17.16
N TYR A 196 -12.94 3.02 18.12
CA TYR A 196 -12.83 3.59 19.47
C TYR A 196 -11.46 3.33 20.12
N VAL A 197 -11.14 4.17 21.08
CA VAL A 197 -9.91 4.12 21.87
C VAL A 197 -10.32 4.09 23.35
N VAL A 198 -9.73 3.20 24.15
CA VAL A 198 -9.97 3.09 25.60
C VAL A 198 -8.66 3.03 26.38
N PRO A 199 -8.63 3.36 27.67
CA PRO A 199 -7.46 3.15 28.52
C PRO A 199 -7.04 1.68 28.61
N LEU A 200 -5.74 1.41 28.54
CA LEU A 200 -5.16 0.06 28.63
C LEU A 200 -5.51 -0.63 29.95
N GLN A 201 -5.66 0.15 31.02
CA GLN A 201 -5.95 -0.33 32.37
C GLN A 201 -7.35 -0.92 32.51
N TYR A 202 -8.20 -0.81 31.50
CA TYR A 202 -9.43 -1.60 31.44
C TYR A 202 -9.16 -3.10 31.26
N LEU A 203 -8.04 -3.46 30.63
CA LEU A 203 -7.66 -4.87 30.50
C LEU A 203 -7.41 -5.46 31.88
N ALA A 204 -7.69 -6.75 32.05
CA ALA A 204 -7.63 -7.42 33.35
C ALA A 204 -6.32 -7.13 34.09
N ALA A 205 -6.41 -6.68 35.33
CA ALA A 205 -5.27 -6.34 36.19
C ALA A 205 -4.19 -7.44 36.23
N SER A 206 -4.62 -8.71 36.21
CA SER A 206 -3.72 -9.87 36.17
C SER A 206 -2.82 -9.89 34.93
N ALA A 207 -3.31 -9.47 33.77
CA ALA A 207 -2.52 -9.36 32.54
C ALA A 207 -1.48 -8.23 32.63
N LEU A 208 -1.81 -7.12 33.30
CA LEU A 208 -0.91 -5.99 33.49
C LEU A 208 0.19 -6.27 34.51
N THR A 209 -0.04 -7.18 35.45
CA THR A 209 0.98 -7.60 36.43
C THR A 209 1.84 -8.78 35.97
N ASN A 210 1.42 -9.53 34.94
CA ASN A 210 2.10 -10.73 34.49
C ASN A 210 3.18 -10.42 33.44
N ARG A 211 4.45 -10.44 33.85
CA ARG A 211 5.60 -10.22 32.96
C ARG A 211 5.74 -11.28 31.85
N GLY A 212 5.18 -12.48 32.03
CA GLY A 212 5.16 -13.51 30.97
C GLY A 212 4.08 -13.28 29.90
N SER A 213 3.19 -12.30 30.08
CA SER A 213 2.12 -11.99 29.14
C SER A 213 2.58 -10.92 28.15
N HIS A 214 3.12 -11.34 27.00
CA HIS A 214 3.54 -10.44 25.93
C HIS A 214 2.39 -10.22 24.92
N PHE A 215 1.81 -9.03 24.91
CA PHE A 215 0.65 -8.69 24.05
C PHE A 215 0.58 -7.20 23.67
N LEU A 216 1.56 -6.40 24.11
CA LEU A 216 1.59 -4.96 23.90
C LEU A 216 2.55 -4.60 22.77
N SER A 217 2.04 -3.84 21.81
CA SER A 217 2.88 -3.08 20.90
C SER A 217 3.30 -1.79 21.59
N VAL A 218 4.55 -1.37 21.39
CA VAL A 218 5.11 -0.17 22.02
C VAL A 218 5.52 0.83 20.95
N VAL A 219 5.10 2.08 21.13
CA VAL A 219 5.43 3.21 20.27
C VAL A 219 6.08 4.31 21.10
N GLY A 220 7.14 4.91 20.57
CA GLY A 220 7.88 5.96 21.24
C GLY A 220 8.10 7.17 20.34
N ARG A 221 8.18 8.36 20.95
CA ARG A 221 8.62 9.58 20.27
C ARG A 221 10.02 9.94 20.75
N LEU A 222 11.01 9.88 19.86
CA LEU A 222 12.41 10.24 20.15
C LEU A 222 12.53 11.73 20.52
N LYS A 223 13.42 12.06 21.45
CA LYS A 223 13.79 13.46 21.75
C LYS A 223 14.45 14.13 20.53
N PRO A 224 14.37 15.46 20.39
CA PRO A 224 15.05 16.16 19.30
C PRO A 224 16.56 15.85 19.31
N GLY A 225 17.12 15.50 18.15
CA GLY A 225 18.55 15.21 17.98
C GLY A 225 19.00 13.80 18.37
N VAL A 226 18.13 12.95 18.92
CA VAL A 226 18.47 11.54 19.21
C VAL A 226 18.38 10.70 17.94
N VAL A 227 19.44 9.96 17.64
CA VAL A 227 19.49 9.04 16.49
C VAL A 227 18.90 7.69 16.90
N MET A 228 18.14 7.05 16.01
CA MET A 228 17.47 5.76 16.25
C MET A 228 18.41 4.67 16.80
N ARG A 229 19.63 4.56 16.26
CA ARG A 229 20.64 3.59 16.72
C ARG A 229 21.07 3.80 18.18
N GLN A 230 21.05 5.05 18.65
CA GLN A 230 21.34 5.37 20.06
C GLN A 230 20.22 4.86 20.95
N ALA A 231 18.96 5.11 20.56
CA ALA A 231 17.80 4.60 21.28
C ALA A 231 17.76 3.06 21.29
N GLU A 232 18.05 2.40 20.17
CA GLU A 232 18.12 0.94 20.08
C GLU A 232 19.19 0.35 21.03
N ALA A 233 20.38 0.96 21.07
CA ALA A 233 21.46 0.53 21.95
C ALA A 233 21.09 0.72 23.43
N GLU A 234 20.45 1.83 23.78
CA GLU A 234 19.96 2.10 25.13
C GLU A 234 18.90 1.07 25.56
N LEU A 235 17.86 0.86 24.75
CA LEU A 235 16.80 -0.09 25.08
C LEU A 235 17.33 -1.52 25.14
N SER A 236 18.24 -1.90 24.24
CA SER A 236 18.88 -3.22 24.30
C SER A 236 19.70 -3.43 25.57
N ALA A 237 20.37 -2.39 26.08
CA ALA A 237 21.07 -2.46 27.36
C ALA A 237 20.10 -2.61 28.54
N ILE A 238 18.93 -1.97 28.50
CA ILE A 238 17.86 -2.15 29.49
C ILE A 238 17.32 -3.58 29.42
N SER A 239 16.95 -4.07 28.23
CA SER A 239 16.48 -5.44 28.03
C SER A 239 17.48 -6.49 28.51
N GLY A 240 18.78 -6.29 28.26
CA GLY A 240 19.84 -7.19 28.73
C GLY A 240 20.04 -7.19 30.26
N ARG A 241 19.61 -6.13 30.97
CA ARG A 241 19.52 -6.16 32.44
C ARG A 241 18.26 -6.88 32.90
N LEU A 242 17.12 -6.60 32.26
CA LEU A 242 15.84 -7.24 32.59
C LEU A 242 15.89 -8.76 32.38
N SER A 243 16.57 -9.26 31.34
CA SER A 243 16.74 -10.70 31.13
C SER A 243 17.54 -11.40 32.25
N LYS A 244 18.46 -10.67 32.91
CA LYS A 244 19.19 -11.17 34.09
C LYS A 244 18.38 -11.07 35.37
N GLN A 245 17.56 -10.02 35.51
CA GLN A 245 16.74 -9.78 36.69
C GLN A 245 15.50 -10.69 36.73
N TYR A 246 14.95 -11.01 35.56
CA TYR A 246 13.74 -11.81 35.37
C TYR A 246 14.00 -12.97 34.41
N PRO A 247 14.86 -13.94 34.77
CA PRO A 247 15.20 -15.04 33.88
C PRO A 247 13.98 -15.89 33.50
N ASP A 248 13.04 -16.09 34.42
CA ASP A 248 11.86 -16.95 34.18
C ASP A 248 10.97 -16.48 33.02
N THR A 249 10.93 -15.17 32.75
CA THR A 249 10.08 -14.58 31.69
C THR A 249 10.87 -13.99 30.53
N ASN A 250 12.11 -13.54 30.76
CA ASN A 250 12.87 -12.73 29.81
C ASN A 250 14.18 -13.36 29.33
N LEU A 251 14.50 -14.60 29.71
CA LEU A 251 15.78 -15.25 29.34
C LEU A 251 16.04 -15.28 27.82
N ASN A 252 14.98 -15.42 27.02
CA ASN A 252 15.08 -15.50 25.57
C ASN A 252 15.10 -14.13 24.87
N ILE A 253 14.99 -13.02 25.61
CA ILE A 253 15.02 -11.66 25.06
C ILE A 253 16.47 -11.18 24.99
N SER A 254 17.00 -11.02 23.78
CA SER A 254 18.39 -10.59 23.53
C SER A 254 18.55 -9.07 23.40
N GLY A 255 17.47 -8.34 23.19
CA GLY A 255 17.52 -6.90 23.00
C GLY A 255 16.19 -6.34 22.51
N THR A 256 16.26 -5.09 22.05
CA THR A 256 15.11 -4.35 21.52
C THR A 256 15.45 -3.84 20.13
N SER A 257 14.52 -3.98 19.19
CA SER A 257 14.58 -3.40 17.85
C SER A 257 13.79 -2.09 17.83
N VAL A 258 14.37 -1.05 17.25
CA VAL A 258 13.71 0.26 17.09
C VAL A 258 13.63 0.56 15.61
N VAL A 259 12.41 0.70 15.10
CA VAL A 259 12.15 0.93 13.67
C VAL A 259 11.24 2.13 13.50
N THR A 260 11.45 2.91 12.44
CA THR A 260 10.54 4.02 12.12
C THR A 260 9.15 3.47 11.85
N LEU A 261 8.11 4.21 12.23
CA LEU A 261 6.74 3.78 11.99
C LEU A 261 6.46 3.49 10.50
N HIS A 262 7.03 4.30 9.61
CA HIS A 262 6.96 4.07 8.16
C HIS A 262 7.65 2.77 7.73
N SER A 263 8.83 2.46 8.25
CA SER A 263 9.52 1.19 7.94
C SER A 263 8.83 -0.03 8.54
N ASP A 264 8.11 0.12 9.64
CA ASP A 264 7.38 -0.97 10.25
C ASP A 264 6.21 -1.40 9.36
N VAL A 265 5.39 -0.42 8.95
CA VAL A 265 4.20 -0.60 8.10
C VAL A 265 4.57 -1.01 6.67
N VAL A 266 5.63 -0.41 6.09
CA VAL A 266 5.93 -0.53 4.65
C VAL A 266 7.14 -1.43 4.37
N GLY A 267 7.94 -1.77 5.38
CA GLY A 267 9.22 -2.45 5.21
C GLY A 267 9.12 -3.77 4.44
N ASN A 268 8.07 -4.56 4.71
CA ASN A 268 7.88 -5.88 4.10
C ASN A 268 7.43 -5.79 2.63
N VAL A 269 6.75 -4.72 2.23
CA VAL A 269 6.24 -4.55 0.86
C VAL A 269 7.16 -3.71 -0.03
N ARG A 270 8.11 -2.95 0.56
CA ARG A 270 9.00 -2.04 -0.17
C ARG A 270 9.78 -2.72 -1.29
N SER A 271 10.36 -3.89 -1.02
CA SER A 271 11.12 -4.64 -2.03
C SER A 271 10.23 -5.10 -3.19
N ALA A 272 9.04 -5.61 -2.88
CA ALA A 272 8.06 -6.02 -3.89
C ALA A 272 7.61 -4.83 -4.76
N LEU A 273 7.38 -3.66 -4.13
CA LEU A 273 7.01 -2.42 -4.82
C LEU A 273 8.11 -1.93 -5.77
N TYR A 274 9.39 -1.99 -5.38
CA TYR A 274 10.49 -1.64 -6.29
C TYR A 274 10.64 -2.63 -7.46
N ILE A 275 10.45 -3.93 -7.22
CA ILE A 275 10.43 -4.93 -8.29
C ILE A 275 9.28 -4.63 -9.27
N MET A 276 8.09 -4.31 -8.75
CA MET A 276 6.93 -3.94 -9.56
C MET A 276 7.19 -2.67 -10.38
N LEU A 277 7.81 -1.65 -9.79
CA LEU A 277 8.23 -0.43 -10.49
C LEU A 277 9.21 -0.73 -11.64
N GLY A 278 10.23 -1.55 -11.36
CA GLY A 278 11.20 -1.97 -12.38
C GLY A 278 10.53 -2.72 -13.53
N ALA A 279 9.65 -3.67 -13.23
CA ALA A 279 8.92 -4.45 -14.22
C ALA A 279 8.08 -3.55 -15.13
N VAL A 280 7.34 -2.58 -14.57
CA VAL A 280 6.48 -1.71 -15.37
C VAL A 280 7.25 -0.62 -16.11
N GLY A 281 8.40 -0.21 -15.59
CA GLY A 281 9.39 0.55 -16.36
C GLY A 281 9.84 -0.19 -17.62
N LEU A 282 10.11 -1.50 -17.53
CA LEU A 282 10.45 -2.32 -18.70
C LEU A 282 9.27 -2.44 -19.68
N VAL A 283 8.04 -2.60 -19.19
CA VAL A 283 6.83 -2.59 -20.03
C VAL A 283 6.70 -1.28 -20.80
N LEU A 284 6.95 -0.13 -20.15
CA LEU A 284 6.94 1.17 -20.81
C LEU A 284 8.02 1.27 -21.91
N LEU A 285 9.22 0.74 -21.67
CA LEU A 285 10.28 0.70 -22.68
C LEU A 285 9.89 -0.16 -23.89
N ILE A 286 9.24 -1.31 -23.66
CA ILE A 286 8.71 -2.16 -24.75
C ILE A 286 7.63 -1.40 -25.53
N ALA A 287 6.72 -0.71 -24.85
CA ALA A 287 5.69 0.10 -25.49
C ALA A 287 6.31 1.18 -26.38
N CYS A 288 7.35 1.87 -25.88
CA CYS A 288 8.08 2.87 -26.66
C CYS A 288 8.79 2.25 -27.87
N ALA A 289 9.44 1.09 -27.70
CA ALA A 289 10.11 0.37 -28.79
C ALA A 289 9.11 -0.12 -29.86
N ASN A 290 7.92 -0.57 -29.46
CA ASN A 290 6.83 -0.95 -30.37
C ASN A 290 6.39 0.23 -31.23
N VAL A 291 6.14 1.39 -30.59
CA VAL A 291 5.75 2.60 -31.30
C VAL A 291 6.86 3.07 -32.24
N ALA A 292 8.12 3.00 -31.82
CA ALA A 292 9.28 3.29 -32.67
C ALA A 292 9.32 2.39 -33.91
N ASN A 293 9.15 1.08 -33.73
CA ASN A 293 9.14 0.11 -34.82
C ASN A 293 7.96 0.33 -35.79
N LEU A 294 6.78 0.66 -35.26
CA LEU A 294 5.61 1.01 -36.06
C LEU A 294 5.85 2.30 -36.87
N LEU A 295 6.42 3.34 -36.25
CA LEU A 295 6.76 4.60 -36.92
C LEU A 295 7.82 4.38 -38.01
N LEU A 296 8.84 3.56 -37.74
CA LEU A 296 9.86 3.15 -38.70
C LEU A 296 9.23 2.41 -39.89
N ALA A 297 8.35 1.44 -39.64
CA ALA A 297 7.67 0.68 -40.69
C ALA A 297 6.79 1.59 -41.56
N ARG A 298 6.05 2.52 -40.94
CA ARG A 298 5.21 3.50 -41.63
C ARG A 298 6.02 4.52 -42.43
N ALA A 299 7.17 4.95 -41.93
CA ALA A 299 8.05 5.86 -42.65
C ALA A 299 8.67 5.18 -43.88
N ALA A 300 9.00 3.87 -43.78
CA ALA A 300 9.47 3.07 -44.90
C ALA A 300 8.40 2.87 -45.98
N SER A 301 7.14 2.59 -45.61
CA SER A 301 6.04 2.48 -46.59
C SER A 301 5.71 3.81 -47.28
N ARG A 302 5.98 4.94 -46.62
CA ARG A 302 5.83 6.30 -47.16
C ARG A 302 7.08 6.85 -47.86
N SER A 303 8.15 6.07 -47.96
CA SER A 303 9.42 6.51 -48.57
C SER A 303 9.24 7.04 -50.00
N ARG A 304 8.39 6.40 -50.82
CA ARG A 304 8.10 6.81 -52.20
C ARG A 304 7.37 8.16 -52.26
N GLU A 305 6.39 8.38 -51.39
CA GLU A 305 5.67 9.67 -51.27
C GLU A 305 6.64 10.79 -50.87
N ILE A 306 7.50 10.51 -49.87
CA ILE A 306 8.47 11.47 -49.35
C ILE A 306 9.51 11.81 -50.43
N ALA A 307 10.01 10.81 -51.17
CA ALA A 307 10.95 10.99 -52.26
C ALA A 307 10.39 11.91 -53.37
N ILE A 308 9.13 11.69 -53.79
CA ILE A 308 8.43 12.52 -54.77
C ILE A 308 8.31 13.97 -54.26
N ARG A 309 7.95 14.18 -52.99
CA ARG A 309 7.84 15.53 -52.40
C ARG A 309 9.18 16.25 -52.33
N THR A 310 10.26 15.56 -51.97
CA THR A 310 11.61 16.14 -52.01
C THR A 310 12.07 16.46 -53.42
N ALA A 311 11.71 15.64 -54.42
CA ALA A 311 11.99 15.93 -55.83
C ALA A 311 11.23 17.16 -56.33
N LEU A 312 10.02 17.41 -55.80
CA LEU A 312 9.22 18.61 -56.05
C LEU A 312 9.67 19.84 -55.22
N GLY A 313 10.80 19.78 -54.51
CA GLY A 313 11.39 20.93 -53.80
C GLY A 313 10.99 21.11 -52.34
N ALA A 314 10.36 20.11 -51.70
CA ALA A 314 10.06 20.19 -50.27
C ALA A 314 11.35 20.20 -49.41
N SER A 315 11.53 21.25 -48.60
CA SER A 315 12.66 21.34 -47.66
C SER A 315 12.67 20.18 -46.64
N ARG A 316 13.85 19.66 -46.30
CA ARG A 316 14.03 18.59 -45.30
C ARG A 316 13.39 18.91 -43.95
N ALA A 317 13.51 20.17 -43.51
CA ALA A 317 12.89 20.65 -42.27
C ALA A 317 11.36 20.49 -42.28
N ARG A 318 10.70 20.65 -43.43
CA ARG A 318 9.25 20.48 -43.56
C ARG A 318 8.83 19.02 -43.40
N VAL A 319 9.60 18.07 -43.96
CA VAL A 319 9.32 16.63 -43.82
C VAL A 319 9.52 16.18 -42.37
N VAL A 320 10.64 16.57 -41.75
CA VAL A 320 10.93 16.23 -40.33
C VAL A 320 9.86 16.83 -39.41
N ARG A 321 9.50 18.11 -39.59
CA ARG A 321 8.46 18.77 -38.79
C ARG A 321 7.12 18.07 -38.90
N GLN A 322 6.75 17.59 -40.09
CA GLN A 322 5.49 16.89 -40.30
C GLN A 322 5.46 15.54 -39.57
N LEU A 323 6.54 14.75 -39.66
CA LEU A 323 6.65 13.48 -38.95
C LEU A 323 6.64 13.67 -37.42
N LEU A 324 7.33 14.71 -36.92
CA LEU A 324 7.29 15.04 -35.50
C LEU A 324 5.90 15.48 -35.04
N CYS A 325 5.13 16.21 -35.85
CA CYS A 325 3.74 16.54 -35.52
C CYS A 325 2.85 15.29 -35.47
N GLU A 326 3.03 14.33 -36.40
CA GLU A 326 2.32 13.05 -36.37
C GLU A 326 2.64 12.25 -35.09
N SER A 327 3.92 12.13 -34.74
CA SER A 327 4.38 11.46 -33.52
C SER A 327 3.88 12.14 -32.24
N LEU A 328 3.96 13.47 -32.17
CA LEU A 328 3.52 14.25 -31.01
C LEU A 328 2.01 14.10 -30.78
N LEU A 329 1.21 14.17 -31.85
CA LEU A 329 -0.23 14.01 -31.75
C LEU A 329 -0.60 12.60 -31.26
N LEU A 330 0.12 11.58 -31.73
CA LEU A 330 -0.07 10.20 -31.31
C LEU A 330 0.31 10.00 -29.84
N ALA A 331 1.43 10.58 -29.40
CA ALA A 331 1.86 10.58 -28.00
C ALA A 331 0.85 11.26 -27.07
N LEU A 332 0.28 12.40 -27.49
CA LEU A 332 -0.73 13.11 -26.72
C LEU A 332 -2.03 12.29 -26.58
N ILE A 333 -2.54 11.72 -27.68
CA ILE A 333 -3.77 10.92 -27.62
C ILE A 333 -3.54 9.64 -26.80
N GLY A 334 -2.43 8.93 -27.04
CA GLY A 334 -2.06 7.73 -26.26
C GLY A 334 -1.84 8.03 -24.79
N GLY A 335 -1.18 9.14 -24.46
CA GLY A 335 -0.98 9.60 -23.09
C GLY A 335 -2.29 9.94 -22.39
N THR A 336 -3.17 10.71 -23.05
CA THR A 336 -4.47 11.06 -22.48
C THR A 336 -5.32 9.81 -22.22
N ALA A 337 -5.35 8.88 -23.18
CA ALA A 337 -6.03 7.59 -22.99
C ALA A 337 -5.41 6.76 -21.85
N GLY A 338 -4.07 6.76 -21.73
CA GLY A 338 -3.38 6.11 -20.62
C GLY A 338 -3.70 6.71 -19.25
N LEU A 339 -3.88 8.03 -19.16
CA LEU A 339 -4.29 8.70 -17.93
C LEU A 339 -5.70 8.29 -17.50
N VAL A 340 -6.64 8.20 -18.46
CA VAL A 340 -8.00 7.71 -18.19
C VAL A 340 -7.96 6.26 -17.71
N LEU A 341 -7.15 5.40 -18.34
CA LEU A 341 -6.96 4.01 -17.91
C LEU A 341 -6.33 3.92 -16.52
N ALA A 342 -5.36 4.77 -16.19
CA ALA A 342 -4.78 4.81 -14.85
C ALA A 342 -5.82 5.15 -13.80
N TRP A 343 -6.67 6.14 -14.07
CA TRP A 343 -7.73 6.54 -13.15
C TRP A 343 -8.74 5.42 -12.91
N TRP A 344 -9.22 4.77 -13.98
CA TRP A 344 -10.11 3.61 -13.86
C TRP A 344 -9.45 2.43 -13.16
N SER A 345 -8.15 2.22 -13.36
CA SER A 345 -7.41 1.12 -12.71
C SER A 345 -7.31 1.34 -11.21
N VAL A 346 -7.06 2.57 -10.76
CA VAL A 346 -7.02 2.94 -9.33
C VAL A 346 -8.41 2.77 -8.71
N ASP A 347 -9.46 3.27 -9.37
CA ASP A 347 -10.84 3.12 -8.89
C ASP A 347 -11.24 1.64 -8.82
N LEU A 348 -10.91 0.83 -9.83
CA LEU A 348 -11.19 -0.60 -9.83
C LEU A 348 -10.44 -1.33 -8.70
N LEU A 349 -9.20 -0.94 -8.42
CA LEU A 349 -8.41 -1.51 -7.32
C LEU A 349 -9.04 -1.20 -5.95
N SER A 350 -9.64 -0.01 -5.80
CA SER A 350 -10.36 0.37 -4.59
C SER A 350 -11.65 -0.44 -4.38
N VAL A 351 -12.37 -0.77 -5.46
CA VAL A 351 -13.62 -1.56 -5.43
C VAL A 351 -13.33 -3.05 -5.26
N ALA A 352 -12.22 -3.55 -5.80
CA ALA A 352 -11.85 -4.96 -5.73
C ALA A 352 -11.45 -5.43 -4.31
N GLY A 353 -11.34 -4.53 -3.33
CA GLY A 353 -11.20 -4.90 -1.92
C GLY A 353 -9.98 -5.77 -1.64
N LEU A 354 -8.79 -5.37 -2.06
CA LEU A 354 -7.55 -5.99 -1.58
C LEU A 354 -7.39 -5.66 -0.08
N GLN A 355 -8.03 -6.44 0.79
CA GLN A 355 -8.14 -6.27 2.25
C GLN A 355 -6.81 -6.39 3.03
N GLY A 356 -5.67 -5.97 2.48
CA GLY A 356 -4.37 -6.10 3.15
C GLY A 356 -3.30 -5.12 2.69
N LEU A 357 -3.64 -4.09 1.88
CA LEU A 357 -2.69 -3.05 1.51
C LEU A 357 -3.02 -1.75 2.25
N PRO A 358 -2.09 -1.21 3.04
CA PRO A 358 -2.29 0.06 3.72
C PRO A 358 -2.64 1.21 2.78
N HIS A 359 -3.63 2.03 3.16
CA HIS A 359 -4.00 3.30 2.51
C HIS A 359 -4.64 3.19 1.11
N LEU A 360 -5.25 2.05 0.74
CA LEU A 360 -5.92 1.89 -0.57
C LEU A 360 -6.96 2.98 -0.87
N GLY A 361 -7.71 3.43 0.13
CA GLY A 361 -8.74 4.47 -0.01
C GLY A 361 -8.22 5.89 -0.30
N GLU A 362 -6.89 6.09 -0.25
CA GLU A 362 -6.25 7.39 -0.50
C GLU A 362 -5.41 7.43 -1.78
N ILE A 363 -5.37 6.33 -2.54
CA ILE A 363 -4.64 6.30 -3.81
C ILE A 363 -5.29 7.29 -4.75
N ARG A 364 -4.64 8.44 -4.92
CA ARG A 364 -5.02 9.45 -5.91
C ARG A 364 -3.97 9.42 -7.01
N VAL A 365 -4.46 9.54 -8.24
CA VAL A 365 -3.59 9.74 -9.39
C VAL A 365 -2.82 11.05 -9.20
N ASN A 366 -1.53 10.94 -8.91
CA ASN A 366 -0.69 12.12 -8.66
C ASN A 366 -0.35 12.80 -9.99
N LEU A 367 -0.72 14.08 -10.12
CA LEU A 367 -0.52 14.85 -11.35
C LEU A 367 0.95 14.96 -11.77
N ALA A 368 1.89 15.01 -10.81
CA ALA A 368 3.32 15.07 -11.09
C ALA A 368 3.82 13.78 -11.75
N VAL A 369 3.25 12.65 -11.36
CA VAL A 369 3.56 11.31 -11.87
C VAL A 369 3.02 11.14 -13.28
N CYS A 370 1.77 11.57 -13.48
CA CYS A 370 1.16 11.65 -14.80
C CYS A 370 1.96 12.55 -15.74
N ALA A 371 2.42 13.71 -15.27
CA ALA A 371 3.26 14.61 -16.03
C ALA A 371 4.62 13.98 -16.37
N PHE A 372 5.25 13.28 -15.43
CA PHE A 372 6.52 12.57 -15.66
C PHE A 372 6.37 11.43 -16.67
N ALA A 373 5.32 10.59 -16.53
CA ALA A 373 5.04 9.50 -17.47
C ALA A 373 4.71 10.03 -18.88
N LEU A 374 3.94 11.12 -18.95
CA LEU A 374 3.63 11.81 -20.21
C LEU A 374 4.89 12.43 -20.83
N ALA A 375 5.76 13.03 -20.03
CA ALA A 375 7.03 13.60 -20.50
C ALA A 375 7.98 12.52 -21.03
N LEU A 376 8.07 11.36 -20.35
CA LEU A 376 8.83 10.20 -20.83
C LEU A 376 8.27 9.66 -22.14
N ALA A 377 6.94 9.54 -22.26
CA ALA A 377 6.30 9.07 -23.48
C ALA A 377 6.48 10.05 -24.65
N ILE A 378 6.33 11.35 -24.42
CA ILE A 378 6.59 12.38 -25.44
C ILE A 378 8.08 12.34 -25.83
N GLY A 379 8.98 12.30 -24.84
CA GLY A 379 10.42 12.25 -25.04
C GLY A 379 10.85 11.03 -25.84
N SER A 380 10.33 9.84 -25.51
CA SER A 380 10.63 8.60 -26.24
C SER A 380 10.07 8.63 -27.65
N THR A 381 8.81 9.05 -27.83
CA THR A 381 8.17 9.12 -29.16
C THR A 381 8.86 10.16 -30.06
N LEU A 382 9.34 11.26 -29.49
CA LEU A 382 10.15 12.25 -30.19
C LEU A 382 11.53 11.70 -30.54
N LEU A 383 12.27 11.13 -29.58
CA LEU A 383 13.59 10.54 -29.82
C LEU A 383 13.55 9.48 -30.91
N PHE A 384 12.63 8.51 -30.78
CA PHE A 384 12.50 7.43 -31.73
C PHE A 384 11.79 7.82 -33.03
N GLY A 385 11.00 8.89 -33.05
CA GLY A 385 10.44 9.49 -34.26
C GLY A 385 11.46 10.33 -35.05
N LEU A 386 12.44 10.91 -34.35
CA LEU A 386 13.50 11.74 -34.94
C LEU A 386 14.50 10.88 -35.73
N VAL A 387 14.83 9.68 -35.24
CA VAL A 387 15.76 8.74 -35.88
C VAL A 387 15.36 8.42 -37.34
N PRO A 388 14.15 7.93 -37.66
CA PRO A 388 13.70 7.72 -39.03
C PRO A 388 13.58 9.01 -39.83
N ALA A 389 13.13 10.10 -39.21
CA ALA A 389 12.98 11.39 -39.90
C ALA A 389 14.32 11.92 -40.40
N LEU A 390 15.39 11.76 -39.61
CA LEU A 390 16.77 12.11 -40.00
C LEU A 390 17.36 11.15 -41.02
N GLN A 391 17.08 9.84 -40.93
CA GLN A 391 17.55 8.86 -41.90
C GLN A 391 16.91 9.07 -43.28
N ILE A 392 15.60 9.31 -43.35
CA ILE A 392 14.87 9.51 -44.61
C ILE A 392 15.13 10.89 -45.22
N ALA A 393 15.49 11.89 -44.40
CA ALA A 393 15.92 13.21 -44.88
C ALA A 393 17.31 13.20 -45.54
N ARG A 394 18.05 12.08 -45.52
CA ARG A 394 19.31 11.87 -46.24
C ARG A 394 19.17 10.93 -47.48
N PRO A 395 18.27 11.16 -48.45
CA PRO A 395 18.37 10.41 -49.70
C PRO A 395 19.41 11.09 -50.61
N SER A 396 20.40 10.33 -51.07
CA SER A 396 21.05 10.63 -52.34
C SER A 396 20.00 10.41 -53.43
N VAL A 397 19.65 11.48 -54.16
CA VAL A 397 18.61 11.45 -55.20
C VAL A 397 18.91 10.38 -56.28
N ASN A 398 20.17 9.99 -56.42
CA ASN A 398 20.64 8.94 -57.32
C ASN A 398 20.27 7.51 -56.90
N GLU A 399 20.16 7.20 -55.61
CA GLU A 399 19.84 5.84 -55.14
C GLU A 399 18.34 5.53 -55.23
N ALA A 400 17.48 6.52 -55.02
CA ALA A 400 16.03 6.35 -55.04
C ALA A 400 15.46 6.06 -56.45
N LEU A 401 16.15 6.50 -57.50
CA LEU A 401 15.76 6.25 -58.90
C LEU A 401 16.25 4.89 -59.42
N GLN A 402 17.36 4.34 -58.91
CA GLN A 402 17.86 3.01 -59.29
C GLN A 402 17.14 1.84 -58.57
N GLN A 403 16.42 2.11 -57.48
CA GLN A 403 15.65 1.11 -56.73
C GLN A 403 14.41 0.57 -57.46
N GLY A 404 14.05 1.11 -58.63
CA GLY A 404 12.97 0.58 -59.45
C GLY A 404 13.28 -0.78 -60.14
N ALA A 405 14.55 -1.19 -60.22
CA ALA A 405 14.95 -2.33 -61.05
C ALA A 405 15.47 -3.56 -60.29
N LYS A 406 15.84 -3.46 -59.01
CA LYS A 406 16.26 -4.62 -58.19
C LYS A 406 15.84 -4.41 -56.73
N GLY A 407 15.32 -5.48 -56.12
CA GLY A 407 14.65 -5.50 -54.83
C GLY A 407 15.32 -4.71 -53.71
N SER A 408 14.47 -4.17 -52.83
CA SER A 408 14.80 -3.28 -51.72
C SER A 408 15.99 -3.74 -50.87
N THR A 409 17.11 -3.04 -50.96
CA THR A 409 18.15 -3.05 -49.93
C THR A 409 18.41 -1.60 -49.50
N GLY A 410 17.51 -1.07 -48.68
CA GLY A 410 17.79 0.13 -47.91
C GLY A 410 19.06 -0.10 -47.08
N GLY A 411 19.99 0.87 -47.10
CA GLY A 411 21.38 0.71 -46.65
C GLY A 411 21.56 -0.11 -45.37
N LEU A 412 22.56 -1.00 -45.40
CA LEU A 412 22.91 -2.00 -44.37
C LEU A 412 22.85 -1.49 -42.91
N HIS A 413 23.12 -0.20 -42.69
CA HIS A 413 23.12 0.42 -41.36
C HIS A 413 21.72 0.63 -40.76
N SER A 414 20.73 1.02 -41.58
CA SER A 414 19.33 1.21 -41.12
C SER A 414 18.68 -0.14 -40.79
N ASN A 415 18.97 -1.16 -41.61
CA ASN A 415 18.43 -2.50 -41.39
C ASN A 415 19.03 -3.16 -40.13
N ARG A 416 20.31 -2.91 -39.82
CA ARG A 416 20.96 -3.39 -38.59
C ARG A 416 20.38 -2.75 -37.32
N LEU A 417 20.13 -1.44 -37.33
CA LEU A 417 19.49 -0.76 -36.18
C LEU A 417 18.06 -1.27 -35.94
N ARG A 418 17.28 -1.47 -37.00
CA ARG A 418 15.93 -2.05 -36.88
C ARG A 418 16.00 -3.49 -36.37
N ALA A 419 16.92 -4.31 -36.89
CA ALA A 419 17.12 -5.68 -36.42
C ALA A 419 17.52 -5.72 -34.93
N LEU A 420 18.44 -4.85 -34.50
CA LEU A 420 18.81 -4.73 -33.08
C LEU A 420 17.62 -4.33 -32.20
N LEU A 421 16.84 -3.32 -32.61
CA LEU A 421 15.63 -2.90 -31.87
C LEU A 421 14.62 -4.04 -31.74
N VAL A 422 14.37 -4.79 -32.84
CA VAL A 422 13.44 -5.93 -32.82
C VAL A 422 13.98 -7.06 -31.95
N ILE A 423 15.26 -7.41 -32.06
CA ILE A 423 15.89 -8.46 -31.25
C ILE A 423 15.83 -8.08 -29.76
N SER A 424 16.25 -6.87 -29.39
CA SER A 424 16.18 -6.39 -28.00
C SER A 424 14.75 -6.38 -27.46
N GLN A 425 13.79 -5.94 -28.28
CA GLN A 425 12.37 -5.93 -27.90
C GLN A 425 11.82 -7.34 -27.69
N VAL A 426 12.07 -8.27 -28.61
CA VAL A 426 11.60 -9.66 -28.51
C VAL A 426 12.23 -10.34 -27.30
N SER A 427 13.54 -10.19 -27.11
CA SER A 427 14.25 -10.74 -25.95
C SER A 427 13.71 -10.19 -24.62
N LEU A 428 13.49 -8.87 -24.52
CA LEU A 428 12.94 -8.25 -23.31
C LEU A 428 11.49 -8.67 -23.06
N SER A 429 10.68 -8.79 -24.12
CA SER A 429 9.29 -9.26 -24.03
C SER A 429 9.21 -10.70 -23.56
N LEU A 430 10.08 -11.59 -24.08
CA LEU A 430 10.17 -12.98 -23.65
C LEU A 430 10.61 -13.09 -22.19
N LEU A 431 11.58 -12.27 -21.76
CA LEU A 431 12.07 -12.27 -20.38
C LEU A 431 10.97 -11.83 -19.39
N LEU A 432 10.24 -10.75 -19.71
CA LEU A 432 9.10 -10.32 -18.91
C LEU A 432 7.96 -11.33 -18.89
N LEU A 433 7.63 -11.93 -20.04
CA LEU A 433 6.57 -12.93 -20.14
C LEU A 433 6.91 -14.18 -19.31
N ALA A 434 8.15 -14.67 -19.40
CA ALA A 434 8.63 -15.78 -18.59
C ALA A 434 8.61 -15.44 -17.10
N GLY A 435 9.10 -14.24 -16.72
CA GLY A 435 9.08 -13.77 -15.33
C GLY A 435 7.67 -13.64 -14.76
N ALA A 436 6.77 -13.01 -15.49
CA ALA A 436 5.35 -12.88 -15.10
C ALA A 436 4.67 -14.25 -14.99
N GLY A 437 4.90 -15.14 -15.95
CA GLY A 437 4.37 -16.51 -15.91
C GLY A 437 4.88 -17.29 -14.71
N LEU A 438 6.17 -17.16 -14.37
CA LEU A 438 6.74 -17.79 -13.18
C LEU A 438 6.16 -17.21 -11.89
N LEU A 439 5.97 -15.89 -11.80
CA LEU A 439 5.34 -15.24 -10.64
C LEU A 439 3.89 -15.66 -10.46
N ILE A 440 3.10 -15.70 -11.54
CA ILE A 440 1.71 -16.19 -11.51
C ILE A 440 1.69 -17.66 -11.07
N LYS A 441 2.60 -18.48 -11.59
CA LYS A 441 2.73 -19.89 -11.18
C LYS A 441 3.11 -20.01 -9.71
N SER A 442 4.07 -19.23 -9.22
CA SER A 442 4.46 -19.22 -7.82
C SER A 442 3.32 -18.78 -6.92
N PHE A 443 2.57 -17.73 -7.30
CA PHE A 443 1.39 -17.27 -6.58
C PHE A 443 0.28 -18.32 -6.58
N TYR A 444 0.03 -18.97 -7.72
CA TYR A 444 -0.91 -20.08 -7.83
C TYR A 444 -0.50 -21.24 -6.93
N ASN A 445 0.78 -21.62 -6.94
CA ASN A 445 1.31 -22.69 -6.09
C ASN A 445 1.21 -22.34 -4.60
N LEU A 446 1.48 -21.09 -4.22
CA LEU A 446 1.30 -20.61 -2.84
C LEU A 446 -0.17 -20.69 -2.41
N ARG A 447 -1.11 -20.27 -3.27
CA ARG A 447 -2.55 -20.40 -2.98
C ARG A 447 -3.04 -21.85 -2.99
N ALA A 448 -2.46 -22.70 -3.81
CA ALA A 448 -2.79 -24.12 -3.92
C ALA A 448 -2.03 -24.98 -2.89
N THR A 449 -1.16 -24.38 -2.08
CA THR A 449 -0.51 -25.10 -0.98
C THR A 449 -1.59 -25.45 0.01
N ASN A 450 -1.84 -26.75 0.17
CA ASN A 450 -2.87 -27.24 1.07
C ASN A 450 -2.56 -26.74 2.50
N PRO A 451 -3.41 -25.90 3.10
CA PRO A 451 -3.17 -25.36 4.44
C PRO A 451 -3.39 -26.42 5.54
N GLY A 452 -3.73 -27.65 5.17
CA GLY A 452 -4.06 -28.75 6.07
C GLY A 452 -5.56 -28.82 6.43
N PHE A 453 -6.40 -27.96 5.84
CA PHE A 453 -7.85 -27.91 6.03
C PHE A 453 -8.56 -27.44 4.74
N GLU A 454 -9.87 -27.69 4.62
CA GLU A 454 -10.69 -27.25 3.48
C GLU A 454 -11.26 -25.85 3.74
N PRO A 455 -10.77 -24.78 3.07
CA PRO A 455 -11.30 -23.42 3.25
C PRO A 455 -12.69 -23.21 2.60
N GLU A 456 -13.07 -24.09 1.67
CA GLU A 456 -14.31 -24.01 0.90
C GLU A 456 -15.48 -24.49 1.75
N ARG A 457 -16.43 -23.60 2.07
CA ARG A 457 -17.60 -23.81 2.97
C ARG A 457 -17.33 -23.61 4.46
N LEU A 458 -16.27 -22.89 4.83
CA LEU A 458 -16.07 -22.40 6.20
C LEU A 458 -16.65 -20.99 6.38
N MET A 459 -17.40 -20.81 7.47
CA MET A 459 -17.81 -19.49 7.96
C MET A 459 -17.08 -19.21 9.27
N THR A 460 -16.39 -18.09 9.35
CA THR A 460 -15.69 -17.65 10.56
C THR A 460 -16.48 -16.56 11.27
N LEU A 461 -16.50 -16.63 12.59
CA LEU A 461 -17.16 -15.65 13.46
C LEU A 461 -16.19 -15.33 14.59
N SER A 462 -15.98 -14.04 14.87
CA SER A 462 -15.25 -13.61 16.06
C SER A 462 -16.24 -13.45 17.20
N LEU A 463 -15.95 -14.10 18.33
CA LEU A 463 -16.80 -14.09 19.52
C LEU A 463 -15.99 -13.52 20.69
N THR A 464 -16.49 -12.43 21.25
CA THR A 464 -15.94 -11.81 22.47
C THR A 464 -16.99 -11.85 23.56
N LEU A 465 -16.72 -12.57 24.65
CA LEU A 465 -17.62 -12.64 25.80
C LEU A 465 -17.38 -11.44 26.74
N PRO A 466 -18.42 -10.66 27.08
CA PRO A 466 -18.28 -9.57 28.04
C PRO A 466 -17.81 -10.06 29.42
N ARG A 467 -16.63 -9.61 29.86
CA ARG A 467 -16.09 -9.95 31.20
C ARG A 467 -16.99 -9.52 32.35
N VAL A 468 -17.78 -8.46 32.16
CA VAL A 468 -18.77 -8.01 33.16
C VAL A 468 -19.83 -9.08 33.43
N ARG A 469 -20.22 -9.84 32.39
CA ARG A 469 -21.23 -10.90 32.48
C ARG A 469 -20.60 -12.27 32.77
N TYR A 470 -19.36 -12.48 32.34
CA TYR A 470 -18.61 -13.72 32.50
C TYR A 470 -17.25 -13.44 33.16
N PRO A 471 -17.21 -13.07 34.46
CA PRO A 471 -15.97 -12.67 35.12
C PRO A 471 -15.01 -13.86 35.34
N GLU A 472 -15.55 -15.05 35.54
CA GLU A 472 -14.80 -16.27 35.83
C GLU A 472 -14.48 -17.07 34.57
N THR A 473 -13.25 -17.59 34.47
CA THR A 473 -12.82 -18.45 33.34
C THR A 473 -13.74 -19.65 33.15
N GLY A 474 -14.18 -20.29 34.24
CA GLY A 474 -15.11 -21.42 34.16
C GLY A 474 -16.49 -21.03 33.62
N ALA A 475 -16.95 -19.81 33.85
CA ALA A 475 -18.20 -19.31 33.28
C ALA A 475 -18.06 -19.01 31.78
N GLN A 476 -16.90 -18.52 31.35
CA GLN A 476 -16.58 -18.29 29.94
C GLN A 476 -16.52 -19.62 29.17
N ILE A 477 -15.82 -20.62 29.70
CA ILE A 477 -15.74 -21.96 29.09
C ILE A 477 -17.15 -22.54 28.88
N ARG A 478 -17.98 -22.54 29.93
CA ARG A 478 -19.37 -23.03 29.81
C ARG A 478 -20.20 -22.25 28.79
N ALA A 479 -19.99 -20.95 28.67
CA ALA A 479 -20.68 -20.13 27.68
C ALA A 479 -20.25 -20.48 26.26
N TYR A 480 -18.95 -20.67 26.02
CA TYR A 480 -18.43 -21.15 24.73
C TYR A 480 -18.98 -22.54 24.39
N ASP A 481 -19.00 -23.47 25.34
CA ASP A 481 -19.56 -24.82 25.13
C ASP A 481 -21.04 -24.74 24.71
N GLN A 482 -21.85 -23.93 25.39
CA GLN A 482 -23.27 -23.74 25.06
C GLN A 482 -23.49 -23.07 23.71
N ILE A 483 -22.63 -22.11 23.35
CA ILE A 483 -22.69 -21.44 22.04
C ILE A 483 -22.35 -22.46 20.94
N MET A 484 -21.30 -23.25 21.13
CA MET A 484 -20.90 -24.27 20.18
C MET A 484 -22.00 -25.31 19.96
N GLU A 485 -22.58 -25.82 21.05
CA GLU A 485 -23.68 -26.80 20.99
C GLU A 485 -24.91 -26.24 20.24
N LYS A 486 -25.18 -24.93 20.36
CA LYS A 486 -26.27 -24.29 19.62
C LYS A 486 -25.94 -24.10 18.14
N ILE A 487 -24.71 -23.75 17.82
CA ILE A 487 -24.25 -23.57 16.45
C ILE A 487 -24.32 -24.92 15.71
N GLU A 488 -23.83 -26.00 16.30
CA GLU A 488 -23.90 -27.34 15.70
C GLU A 488 -25.33 -27.82 15.42
N LYS A 489 -26.34 -27.29 16.14
CA LYS A 489 -27.76 -27.63 15.91
C LYS A 489 -28.41 -26.82 14.79
N ILE A 490 -27.74 -25.82 14.22
CA ILE A 490 -28.29 -25.03 13.11
C ILE A 490 -28.30 -25.89 11.84
N PRO A 491 -29.44 -26.04 11.15
CA PRO A 491 -29.52 -26.81 9.92
C PRO A 491 -28.53 -26.30 8.86
N GLY A 492 -27.72 -27.21 8.31
CA GLY A 492 -26.70 -26.88 7.30
C GLY A 492 -25.28 -26.71 7.85
N ILE A 493 -25.08 -26.76 9.17
CA ILE A 493 -23.76 -26.82 9.79
C ILE A 493 -23.35 -28.29 9.99
N GLU A 494 -22.22 -28.70 9.39
CA GLU A 494 -21.69 -30.07 9.51
C GLU A 494 -20.80 -30.23 10.75
N SER A 495 -20.04 -29.19 11.11
CA SER A 495 -19.18 -29.16 12.30
C SER A 495 -18.93 -27.71 12.74
N ALA A 496 -18.63 -27.52 14.03
CA ALA A 496 -18.24 -26.22 14.57
C ALA A 496 -16.96 -26.36 15.41
N GLY A 497 -16.10 -25.34 15.38
CA GLY A 497 -14.77 -25.37 15.99
C GLY A 497 -14.35 -24.00 16.49
N GLY A 498 -13.56 -23.95 17.56
CA GLY A 498 -13.05 -22.72 18.16
C GLY A 498 -11.53 -22.70 18.16
N ALA A 499 -10.93 -21.56 17.85
CA ALA A 499 -9.48 -21.38 17.87
C ALA A 499 -9.11 -20.02 18.46
N ASN A 500 -7.99 -19.95 19.19
CA ASN A 500 -7.40 -18.71 19.68
C ASN A 500 -5.87 -18.84 19.76
N PRO A 501 -5.10 -18.20 18.87
CA PRO A 501 -5.53 -17.41 17.71
C PRO A 501 -6.03 -18.28 16.55
N LEU A 502 -6.70 -17.67 15.58
CA LEU A 502 -7.05 -18.34 14.33
C LEU A 502 -5.77 -18.69 13.55
N PRO A 503 -5.56 -19.96 13.17
CA PRO A 503 -4.40 -20.34 12.36
C PRO A 503 -4.33 -19.53 11.06
N LEU A 504 -3.13 -19.06 10.71
CA LEU A 504 -2.87 -18.26 9.50
C LEU A 504 -3.60 -16.90 9.44
N GLY A 505 -4.18 -16.43 10.56
CA GLY A 505 -4.92 -15.17 10.66
C GLY A 505 -4.07 -13.91 10.94
N GLY A 506 -2.73 -13.97 10.83
CA GLY A 506 -1.86 -12.79 11.00
C GLY A 506 -1.40 -12.44 12.42
N ASN A 507 -1.79 -13.24 13.42
CA ASN A 507 -1.25 -13.28 14.78
C ASN A 507 -1.05 -11.91 15.50
N ILE A 508 -2.12 -11.42 16.12
CA ILE A 508 -2.02 -10.66 17.37
C ILE A 508 -3.03 -11.32 18.31
N SER A 509 -2.56 -11.85 19.43
CA SER A 509 -3.42 -12.38 20.49
C SER A 509 -4.26 -11.24 21.06
N ASN A 510 -5.48 -11.09 20.55
CA ASN A 510 -6.47 -10.18 21.11
C ASN A 510 -6.88 -10.74 22.48
N LEU A 511 -6.33 -10.18 23.56
CA LEU A 511 -6.88 -10.35 24.90
C LEU A 511 -8.15 -9.50 25.04
N ALA A 512 -9.18 -9.84 24.25
CA ALA A 512 -10.53 -9.30 24.42
C ALA A 512 -11.40 -10.33 25.14
#